data_AF-A0A090FCS0-F1
#
_entry.id   AF-A0A090FCS0-F1
#
_cell.length_a   1.000
_cell.length_b   1.000
_cell.length_c   1.000
_cell.angle_alpha   90.00
_cell.angle_beta   90.00
_cell.angle_gamma   90.00
#
_symmetry.space_group_name_H-M   'P 1'
#
loop_
_entity.id
_entity.type
_entity.pdbx_description
1 polymer ?
#
loop_
_entity_poly.entity_id
_entity_poly.type
_entity_poly.pdbx_seq_one_letter_code
_entity_poly.pdbx_strand_id
1 'polypeptide(L)'
;MFEIESSKLALERSDDATKAFAKQMVADHEKTTADLKGLVTSGKVKATLPTAMTDKQQSTLNDLKALQGNDFTKQYHSDQVDAHKDAVDLFKRYSEGGDQPDLKAWAGATLPHLQHHLDMANGLNK
;
A
#
# COMPACT_ATOMS: atom_id res chain seq x y z
N MET A 1 2.32 -3.20 -5.28
CA MET A 1 3.64 -2.98 -5.90
C MET A 1 4.33 -1.77 -5.30
N PHE A 2 3.79 -0.55 -5.47
CA PHE A 2 4.40 0.67 -4.91
C PHE A 2 4.69 0.60 -3.41
N GLU A 3 3.71 0.23 -2.58
CA GLU A 3 3.88 0.12 -1.11
C GLU A 3 5.02 -0.82 -0.70
N ILE A 4 5.15 -1.95 -1.38
CA ILE A 4 6.21 -2.93 -1.10
C ILE A 4 7.58 -2.37 -1.49
N GLU A 5 7.71 -1.81 -2.69
CA GLU A 5 9.00 -1.36 -3.21
C GLU A 5 9.50 -0.07 -2.53
N SER A 6 8.60 0.87 -2.23
CA SER A 6 8.94 2.06 -1.44
C SER A 6 9.33 1.69 -0.01
N SER A 7 8.64 0.73 0.61
CA SER A 7 8.97 0.25 1.96
C SER A 7 10.28 -0.52 2.00
N LYS A 8 10.60 -1.34 1.00
CA LYS A 8 11.94 -1.97 0.88
C LYS A 8 13.06 -0.93 0.85
N LEU A 9 12.85 0.16 0.13
CA LEU A 9 13.81 1.28 0.10
C LEU A 9 13.95 1.94 1.47
N ALA A 10 12.84 2.10 2.20
CA ALA A 10 12.87 2.63 3.57
C ALA A 10 13.62 1.71 4.54
N LEU A 11 13.54 0.38 4.36
CA LEU A 11 14.32 -0.57 5.17
C LEU A 11 15.83 -0.34 5.08
N GLU A 12 16.31 0.17 3.94
CA GLU A 12 17.73 0.43 3.71
C GLU A 12 18.18 1.80 4.23
N ARG A 13 17.30 2.82 4.19
CA ARG A 13 17.72 4.23 4.23
C ARG A 13 17.12 5.08 5.35
N SER A 14 16.26 4.52 6.20
CA SER A 14 15.53 5.28 7.24
C SER A 14 15.94 4.92 8.68
N ASP A 15 15.40 5.67 9.64
CA ASP A 15 15.53 5.41 11.08
C ASP A 15 14.77 4.15 11.53
N ASP A 16 14.96 3.74 12.79
CA ASP A 16 14.38 2.49 13.31
C ASP A 16 12.85 2.52 13.38
N ALA A 17 12.25 3.68 13.65
CA ALA A 17 10.79 3.82 13.70
C ALA A 17 10.17 3.63 12.31
N THR A 18 10.77 4.28 11.31
CA THR A 18 10.36 4.17 9.90
C THR A 18 10.61 2.77 9.36
N LYS A 19 11.73 2.13 9.73
CA LYS A 19 11.99 0.72 9.41
C LYS A 19 10.95 -0.21 10.02
N ALA A 20 10.50 0.03 11.25
CA ALA A 20 9.46 -0.80 11.88
C ALA A 20 8.13 -0.71 11.10
N PHE A 21 7.71 0.50 10.72
CA PHE A 21 6.56 0.71 9.85
C PHE A 21 6.74 0.01 8.50
N ALA A 22 7.87 0.22 7.82
CA ALA A 22 8.15 -0.36 6.51
C ALA A 22 8.15 -1.90 6.51
N LYS A 23 8.63 -2.54 7.59
CA LYS A 23 8.56 -4.02 7.74
C LYS A 23 7.12 -4.49 7.75
N GLN A 24 6.24 -3.81 8.47
CA GLN A 24 4.82 -4.14 8.53
C GLN A 24 4.15 -3.93 7.17
N MET A 25 4.46 -2.83 6.47
CA MET A 25 3.93 -2.59 5.13
C MET A 25 4.29 -3.70 4.15
N VAL A 26 5.56 -4.13 4.12
CA VAL A 26 5.98 -5.23 3.24
C VAL A 26 5.19 -6.51 3.54
N ALA A 27 5.13 -6.92 4.82
CA ALA A 27 4.47 -8.15 5.21
C ALA A 27 2.96 -8.14 4.91
N ASP A 28 2.26 -7.07 5.29
CA ASP A 28 0.82 -6.96 5.12
C ASP A 28 0.44 -6.84 3.64
N HIS A 29 1.18 -6.04 2.85
CA HIS A 29 0.90 -5.91 1.42
C HIS A 29 1.25 -7.14 0.60
N GLU A 30 2.26 -7.93 0.99
CA GLU A 30 2.53 -9.24 0.38
C GLU A 30 1.36 -10.19 0.61
N LYS A 31 0.83 -10.24 1.82
CA LYS A 31 -0.34 -11.05 2.16
C LYS A 31 -1.58 -10.62 1.37
N THR A 32 -1.93 -9.34 1.38
CA THR A 32 -3.08 -8.82 0.61
C THR A 32 -2.92 -9.07 -0.90
N THR A 33 -1.69 -8.99 -1.42
CA THR A 33 -1.40 -9.34 -2.83
C THR A 33 -1.62 -10.83 -3.11
N ALA A 34 -1.21 -11.71 -2.20
CA ALA A 34 -1.41 -13.15 -2.32
C ALA A 34 -2.91 -13.51 -2.27
N ASP A 35 -3.67 -12.89 -1.36
CA ASP A 35 -5.11 -13.11 -1.22
C ASP A 35 -5.86 -12.71 -2.50
N LEU A 36 -5.56 -11.52 -3.06
CA LEU A 36 -6.16 -11.06 -4.31
C LEU A 36 -5.80 -11.98 -5.49
N LYS A 37 -4.53 -12.42 -5.58
CA LYS A 37 -4.11 -13.40 -6.57
C LYS A 37 -4.91 -14.70 -6.44
N GLY A 38 -5.13 -15.17 -5.23
CA GLY A 38 -5.93 -16.37 -4.95
C GLY A 38 -7.36 -16.25 -5.47
N LEU A 39 -8.02 -15.10 -5.27
CA LEU A 39 -9.38 -14.86 -5.80
C LEU A 39 -9.44 -14.93 -7.33
N VAL A 40 -8.41 -14.42 -8.00
CA VAL A 40 -8.33 -14.44 -9.46
C VAL A 40 -8.02 -15.84 -9.99
N THR A 41 -7.01 -16.51 -9.43
CA THR A 41 -6.58 -17.84 -9.90
C THR A 41 -7.60 -18.92 -9.59
N SER A 42 -8.40 -18.78 -8.53
CA SER A 42 -9.52 -19.69 -8.24
C SER A 42 -10.74 -19.47 -9.14
N GLY A 43 -10.74 -18.43 -9.99
CA GLY A 43 -11.86 -18.08 -10.86
C GLY A 43 -13.04 -17.41 -10.14
N LYS A 44 -12.90 -17.06 -8.85
CA LYS A 44 -13.94 -16.32 -8.10
C LYS A 44 -14.06 -14.92 -8.67
N VAL A 45 -12.93 -14.25 -8.89
CA VAL A 45 -12.85 -12.94 -9.52
C VAL A 45 -12.29 -13.09 -10.93
N LYS A 46 -13.04 -12.67 -11.95
CA LYS A 46 -12.56 -12.62 -13.34
C LYS A 46 -11.95 -11.25 -13.62
N ALA A 47 -10.66 -11.11 -13.34
CA ALA A 47 -9.92 -9.87 -13.59
C ALA A 47 -8.50 -10.16 -14.08
N THR A 48 -7.93 -9.21 -14.83
CA THR A 48 -6.51 -9.21 -15.15
C THR A 48 -5.76 -8.44 -14.08
N LEU A 49 -4.76 -9.07 -13.46
CA LEU A 49 -3.93 -8.41 -12.47
C LEU A 49 -2.90 -7.49 -13.14
N PRO A 50 -2.71 -6.26 -12.64
CA PRO A 50 -1.63 -5.39 -13.10
C PRO A 50 -0.26 -6.04 -12.92
N THR A 51 0.59 -5.93 -13.93
CA THR A 51 1.99 -6.42 -13.91
C THR A 51 3.01 -5.31 -13.71
N ALA A 52 2.58 -4.05 -13.74
CA ALA A 52 3.42 -2.87 -13.58
C ALA A 52 2.73 -1.81 -12.71
N MET A 53 3.52 -0.93 -12.11
CA MET A 53 3.02 0.27 -11.45
C MET A 53 2.38 1.21 -12.45
N THR A 54 1.47 2.06 -11.96
CA THR A 54 1.03 3.23 -12.74
C THR A 54 2.16 4.24 -12.93
N ASP A 55 2.06 5.11 -13.94
CA ASP A 55 3.06 6.17 -14.17
C ASP A 55 3.25 7.06 -12.95
N LYS A 56 2.17 7.41 -12.24
CA LYS A 56 2.20 8.17 -10.98
C LYS A 56 3.05 7.43 -9.94
N GLN A 57 2.74 6.17 -9.67
CA GLN A 57 3.48 5.35 -8.69
C GLN A 57 4.95 5.18 -9.07
N GLN A 58 5.24 5.00 -10.35
CA GLN A 58 6.61 4.86 -10.83
C GLN A 58 7.40 6.16 -10.68
N SER A 59 6.78 7.31 -10.97
CA SER A 59 7.38 8.63 -10.75
C SER A 59 7.68 8.86 -9.28
N THR A 60 6.70 8.67 -8.39
CA THR A 60 6.87 8.83 -6.94
C THR A 60 8.01 7.95 -6.42
N LEU A 61 8.10 6.69 -6.87
CA LEU A 61 9.20 5.82 -6.48
C LEU A 61 10.56 6.31 -6.99
N ASN A 62 10.62 6.89 -8.19
CA ASN A 62 11.86 7.44 -8.74
C ASN A 62 12.30 8.68 -7.97
N ASP A 63 11.38 9.57 -7.62
CA ASP A 63 11.64 10.73 -6.79
C ASP A 63 12.19 10.29 -5.42
N LEU A 64 11.53 9.32 -4.79
CA LEU A 64 11.97 8.76 -3.51
C LEU A 64 13.39 8.14 -3.59
N LYS A 65 13.73 7.46 -4.69
CA LYS A 65 15.07 6.87 -4.91
C LYS A 65 16.19 7.91 -4.99
N ALA A 66 15.88 9.13 -5.44
CA ALA A 66 16.82 10.22 -5.55
C ALA A 66 17.12 10.93 -4.21
N LEU A 67 16.33 10.65 -3.18
CA LEU A 67 16.46 11.25 -1.85
C LEU A 67 17.26 10.35 -0.89
N GLN A 68 17.77 10.98 0.16
CA GLN A 68 18.54 10.33 1.22
C GLN A 68 18.38 11.05 2.57
N GLY A 69 18.67 10.35 3.66
CA GLY A 69 18.60 10.89 5.02
C GLY A 69 17.21 11.44 5.39
N ASN A 70 17.18 12.66 5.93
CA ASN A 70 15.95 13.28 6.42
C ASN A 70 14.95 13.58 5.29
N ASP A 71 15.44 14.00 4.12
CA ASP A 71 14.57 14.32 2.98
C ASP A 71 13.89 13.06 2.44
N PHE A 72 14.62 11.95 2.40
CA PHE A 72 14.05 10.63 2.10
C PHE A 72 12.95 10.26 3.11
N THR A 73 13.24 10.39 4.40
CA THR A 73 12.33 9.95 5.47
C THR A 73 11.03 10.75 5.42
N LYS A 74 11.11 12.07 5.26
CA LYS A 74 9.95 12.95 5.11
C LYS A 74 9.14 12.65 3.85
N GLN A 75 9.80 12.44 2.71
CA GLN A 75 9.09 12.12 1.47
C GLN A 75 8.38 10.77 1.60
N TYR A 76 9.05 9.75 2.12
CA TYR A 76 8.45 8.44 2.36
C TYR A 76 7.22 8.53 3.27
N HIS A 77 7.30 9.25 4.40
CA HIS A 77 6.15 9.42 5.29
C HIS A 77 4.97 10.10 4.59
N SER A 78 5.22 11.16 3.82
CA SER A 78 4.19 11.86 3.05
C SER A 78 3.55 10.95 2.01
N ASP A 79 4.35 10.24 1.22
CA ASP A 79 3.88 9.33 0.18
C ASP A 79 3.02 8.21 0.76
N GLN A 80 3.42 7.67 1.92
CA GLN A 80 2.67 6.63 2.62
C GLN A 80 1.33 7.14 3.14
N VAL A 81 1.26 8.36 3.68
CA VAL A 81 -0.01 8.95 4.10
C VAL A 81 -0.95 9.13 2.90
N ASP A 82 -0.46 9.68 1.79
CA ASP A 82 -1.29 9.95 0.62
C ASP A 82 -1.77 8.65 -0.05
N ALA A 83 -0.89 7.68 -0.22
CA ALA A 83 -1.25 6.40 -0.81
C ALA A 83 -2.25 5.61 0.05
N HIS A 84 -2.12 5.66 1.37
CA HIS A 84 -3.08 5.00 2.28
C HIS A 84 -4.43 5.71 2.34
N LYS A 85 -4.48 7.05 2.23
CA LYS A 85 -5.76 7.77 2.06
C LYS A 85 -6.47 7.35 0.78
N ASP A 86 -5.75 7.37 -0.35
CA ASP A 86 -6.29 6.94 -1.64
C ASP A 86 -6.80 5.48 -1.57
N ALA A 87 -6.06 4.60 -0.89
CA ALA A 87 -6.43 3.20 -0.72
C ALA A 87 -7.67 3.01 0.19
N VAL A 88 -7.72 3.68 1.35
CA VAL A 88 -8.90 3.65 2.24
C VAL A 88 -10.15 4.08 1.50
N ASP A 89 -10.07 5.20 0.76
CA ASP A 89 -11.19 5.72 -0.02
C ASP A 89 -11.64 4.75 -1.11
N LEU A 90 -10.69 4.15 -1.84
CA LEU A 90 -10.98 3.15 -2.86
C LEU A 90 -11.67 1.91 -2.27
N PHE A 91 -11.10 1.34 -1.21
CA PHE A 91 -11.60 0.11 -0.59
C PHE A 91 -12.94 0.33 0.09
N LYS A 92 -13.16 1.50 0.70
CA LYS A 92 -14.47 1.88 1.23
C LYS A 92 -15.53 1.93 0.13
N ARG A 93 -15.28 2.69 -0.94
CA ARG A 93 -16.24 2.78 -2.06
C ARG A 93 -16.53 1.42 -2.69
N TYR A 94 -15.50 0.60 -2.91
CA TYR A 94 -15.70 -0.72 -3.51
C TYR A 94 -16.40 -1.70 -2.56
N SER A 95 -16.11 -1.66 -1.26
CA SER A 95 -16.79 -2.52 -0.28
C SER A 95 -18.26 -2.16 -0.08
N GLU A 96 -18.66 -0.91 -0.31
CA GLU A 96 -20.05 -0.45 -0.23
C GLU A 96 -20.81 -0.65 -1.55
N GLY A 97 -20.19 -0.33 -2.69
CA GLY A 97 -20.85 -0.23 -3.99
C GLY A 97 -20.34 -1.15 -5.10
N GLY A 98 -19.35 -2.01 -4.82
CA GLY A 98 -18.76 -2.92 -5.81
C GLY A 98 -19.75 -3.92 -6.42
N ASP A 99 -19.51 -4.29 -7.66
CA ASP A 99 -20.33 -5.16 -8.51
C ASP A 99 -19.91 -6.63 -8.49
N GLN A 100 -18.66 -6.92 -8.09
CA GLN A 100 -18.13 -8.27 -7.95
C GLN A 100 -18.21 -8.69 -6.47
N PRO A 101 -19.08 -9.66 -6.09
CA PRO A 101 -19.36 -9.97 -4.68
C PRO A 101 -18.15 -10.44 -3.85
N ASP A 102 -17.31 -11.32 -4.39
CA ASP A 102 -16.12 -11.82 -3.68
C ASP A 102 -15.08 -10.71 -3.47
N LEU A 103 -14.89 -9.85 -4.48
CA LEU A 103 -13.97 -8.72 -4.42
C LEU A 103 -14.50 -7.63 -3.49
N LYS A 104 -15.82 -7.41 -3.46
CA LYS A 104 -16.49 -6.52 -2.52
C LYS A 104 -16.28 -6.98 -1.07
N ALA A 105 -16.49 -8.26 -0.81
CA ALA A 105 -16.25 -8.85 0.51
C ALA A 105 -14.78 -8.76 0.92
N TRP A 106 -13.85 -9.06 0.01
CA TRP A 106 -12.42 -8.93 0.24
C TRP A 106 -11.99 -7.47 0.51
N ALA A 107 -12.55 -6.51 -0.23
CA ALA A 107 -12.29 -5.08 -0.01
C ALA A 107 -12.76 -4.67 1.40
N GLY A 108 -13.97 -5.10 1.81
CA GLY A 108 -14.50 -4.84 3.15
C GLY A 108 -13.64 -5.46 4.26
N ALA A 109 -13.14 -6.68 4.07
CA ALA A 109 -12.26 -7.34 5.04
C ALA A 109 -10.85 -6.71 5.12
N THR A 110 -10.39 -6.10 4.03
CA THR A 110 -9.06 -5.45 3.96
C THR A 110 -9.09 -4.02 4.49
N LEU A 111 -10.23 -3.33 4.38
CA LEU A 111 -10.38 -1.91 4.76
C LEU A 111 -9.88 -1.56 6.18
N PRO A 112 -10.18 -2.34 7.25
CA PRO A 112 -9.67 -2.04 8.58
C PRO A 112 -8.13 -2.05 8.68
N HIS A 113 -7.47 -2.91 7.88
CA HIS A 113 -6.00 -2.94 7.84
C HIS A 113 -5.42 -1.69 7.19
N LEU A 114 -6.01 -1.23 6.07
CA LEU A 114 -5.59 0.02 5.42
C LEU A 114 -5.83 1.24 6.30
N GLN A 115 -6.92 1.25 7.06
CA GLN A 115 -7.19 2.31 8.03
C GLN A 115 -6.13 2.33 9.14
N HIS A 116 -5.76 1.16 9.64
CA HIS A 116 -4.69 1.03 10.62
C HIS A 116 -3.33 1.49 10.06
N HIS A 117 -3.00 1.13 8.83
CA HIS A 117 -1.78 1.60 8.16
C HIS A 117 -1.77 3.12 8.00
N LEU A 118 -2.90 3.73 7.63
CA LEU A 118 -3.03 5.19 7.58
C LEU A 118 -2.80 5.83 8.95
N ASP A 119 -3.36 5.26 10.02
CA ASP A 119 -3.16 5.77 11.38
C ASP A 119 -1.69 5.68 11.80
N MET A 120 -1.00 4.58 11.46
CA MET A 120 0.43 4.42 11.68
C MET A 120 1.24 5.46 10.90
N ALA A 121 0.94 5.66 9.60
CA ALA A 121 1.63 6.62 8.75
C ALA A 121 1.46 8.06 9.26
N ASN A 122 0.25 8.43 9.73
CA ASN A 122 0.01 9.70 10.39
C ASN A 122 0.79 9.83 11.71
N GLY A 123 1.06 8.72 12.40
CA GLY A 123 1.86 8.67 13.62
C GLY A 123 3.34 8.93 13.41
N LEU A 124 3.87 8.68 12.21
CA LEU A 124 5.28 8.94 11.88
C LEU A 124 5.62 10.43 11.74
N ASN A 125 4.61 11.27 11.46
CA ASN A 125 4.75 12.71 11.23
C ASN A 125 4.54 13.56 12.49
N LYS A 126 4.50 12.95 13.68
CA LYS A 126 4.20 13.62 14.96
C LYS A 126 5.43 13.97 15.77
#